data_AF-A0A7S7LUN9-F1
#
_entry.id   AF-A0A7S7LUN9-F1
#
_cell.length_a   1.000
_cell.length_b   1.000
_cell.length_c   1.000
_cell.angle_alpha   90.00
_cell.angle_beta   90.00
_cell.angle_gamma   90.00
#
_symmetry.space_group_name_H-M   'P 1'
#
loop_
_entity.id
_entity.type
_entity.pdbx_description
1 polymer ?
#
loop_
_entity_poly.entity_id
_entity_poly.type
_entity_poly.pdbx_seq_one_letter_code
_entity_poly.pdbx_strand_id
1 'polypeptide(L)'
;MILIKQGDLVISGINVSKGAMGIYYLEEDIVATIHYSSYTFDKEKINVGYFKRFLKSVEFIRLLNEQIKGGIKTEIKPKHILPLEINLPDIQTQNEIVEKFENVEIDIDNLNNEVDNQQILLKKLRQLILQEAIEGKLTTSWREQNSNVESASILIEKIKVEKEQLLKDKKIKKQKPISAINEDEVPFNIPDSWQWCKLGDVIYENPKNGYSPKAVDFETETKTLKLGAITYGYFDNTQFKYINEKIDTNSSLWLKKGDILIQRSNSLDYVGMCGIYNGIDNEFIYPDLIMKVTQLSHIKPNSF
;
A
#
# COMPACT_ATOMS: atom_id res chain seq x y z
N MET A 1 -37.23 16.44 25.45
CA MET A 1 -36.17 15.42 25.61
C MET A 1 -36.85 14.07 25.75
N ILE A 2 -36.37 13.05 25.06
CA ILE A 2 -37.02 11.72 24.94
C ILE A 2 -36.10 10.68 25.55
N LEU A 3 -36.63 9.85 26.45
CA LEU A 3 -35.90 8.71 27.02
C LEU A 3 -35.88 7.57 25.98
N ILE A 4 -34.69 7.04 25.70
CA ILE A 4 -34.47 5.90 24.81
C ILE A 4 -33.92 4.76 25.64
N LYS A 5 -34.52 3.59 25.48
CA LYS A 5 -34.15 2.37 26.19
C LYS A 5 -33.60 1.33 25.23
N GLN A 6 -32.89 0.34 25.79
CA GLN A 6 -32.38 -0.79 25.01
C GLN A 6 -33.49 -1.50 24.23
N GLY A 7 -33.30 -1.64 22.93
CA GLY A 7 -34.24 -2.25 21.99
C GLY A 7 -35.21 -1.28 21.30
N ASP A 8 -35.22 -0.01 21.68
CA ASP A 8 -36.05 1.00 21.02
C ASP A 8 -35.57 1.30 19.59
N LEU A 9 -36.49 1.49 18.65
CA LEU A 9 -36.18 2.14 17.37
C LEU A 9 -36.12 3.64 17.57
N VAL A 10 -34.96 4.18 17.25
CA VAL A 10 -34.68 5.61 17.27
C VAL A 10 -34.67 6.11 15.84
N ILE A 11 -35.50 7.11 15.55
CA ILE A 11 -35.54 7.80 14.26
C ILE A 11 -35.17 9.26 14.48
N SER A 12 -34.15 9.76 13.78
CA SER A 12 -33.88 11.19 13.70
C SER A 12 -34.80 11.80 12.65
N GLY A 13 -35.68 12.73 13.03
CA GLY A 13 -36.51 13.47 12.07
C GLY A 13 -35.70 14.12 10.96
N ILE A 14 -34.44 14.49 11.23
CA ILE A 14 -33.51 15.08 10.25
C ILE A 14 -32.76 13.96 9.50
N ASN A 15 -32.72 14.05 8.16
CA ASN A 15 -31.98 13.11 7.29
C ASN A 15 -32.42 11.63 7.39
N VAL A 16 -33.68 11.34 7.78
CA VAL A 16 -34.24 9.97 7.81
C VAL A 16 -33.97 9.21 6.51
N SER A 17 -34.17 9.84 5.34
CA SER A 17 -33.94 9.21 4.03
C SER A 17 -32.49 8.82 3.75
N LYS A 18 -31.54 9.41 4.48
CA LYS A 18 -30.12 9.04 4.41
C LYS A 18 -29.77 7.93 5.41
N GLY A 19 -30.77 7.30 6.03
CA GLY A 19 -30.59 6.19 6.96
C GLY A 19 -30.36 6.63 8.41
N ALA A 20 -30.80 7.83 8.81
CA ALA A 20 -30.68 8.32 10.19
C ALA A 20 -31.71 7.66 11.15
N MET A 21 -31.71 6.33 11.18
CA MET A 21 -32.57 5.48 12.00
C MET A 21 -31.80 4.23 12.44
N GLY A 22 -32.09 3.74 13.64
CA GLY A 22 -31.41 2.57 14.19
C GLY A 22 -32.04 2.07 15.48
N ILE A 23 -31.70 0.83 15.84
CA ILE A 23 -32.10 0.24 17.11
C ILE A 23 -31.05 0.58 18.16
N TYR A 24 -31.48 1.06 19.32
CA TYR A 24 -30.59 1.30 20.45
C TYR A 24 -30.24 -0.01 21.16
N TYR A 25 -28.94 -0.28 21.38
CA TYR A 25 -28.47 -1.59 21.86
C TYR A 25 -27.66 -1.53 23.16
N LEU A 26 -27.32 -0.35 23.64
CA LEU A 26 -26.58 -0.19 24.89
C LEU A 26 -27.53 -0.40 26.09
N GLU A 27 -26.95 -0.81 27.21
CA GLU A 27 -27.71 -1.12 28.44
C GLU A 27 -28.14 0.13 29.22
N GLU A 28 -27.43 1.25 29.04
CA GLU A 28 -27.75 2.50 29.74
C GLU A 28 -28.87 3.26 29.04
N ASP A 29 -29.84 3.78 29.80
CA ASP A 29 -30.88 4.64 29.22
C ASP A 29 -30.27 6.01 28.83
N ILE A 30 -30.60 6.50 27.62
CA ILE A 30 -30.13 7.83 27.16
C ILE A 30 -31.29 8.78 26.88
N VAL A 31 -30.97 10.07 26.87
CA VAL A 31 -31.93 11.13 26.57
C VAL A 31 -31.58 11.78 25.24
N ALA A 32 -32.52 11.76 24.30
CA ALA A 32 -32.37 12.40 22.99
C ALA A 32 -33.08 13.76 22.91
N THR A 33 -32.58 14.59 21.99
CA THR A 33 -33.14 15.91 21.68
C THR A 33 -34.51 15.77 20.99
N ILE A 34 -35.25 16.88 20.89
CA ILE A 34 -36.63 16.91 20.36
C ILE A 34 -36.76 16.48 18.89
N HIS A 35 -35.65 16.39 18.16
CA HIS A 35 -35.62 15.97 16.77
C HIS A 35 -35.62 14.45 16.60
N TYR A 36 -35.44 13.70 17.69
CA TYR A 36 -35.54 12.24 17.66
C TYR A 36 -36.95 11.78 18.00
N SER A 37 -37.28 10.55 17.65
CA SER A 37 -38.47 9.83 18.09
C SER A 37 -38.05 8.41 18.46
N SER A 38 -38.57 7.91 19.58
CA SER A 38 -38.32 6.56 20.07
C SER A 38 -39.60 5.74 19.94
N TYR A 39 -39.49 4.51 19.45
CA TYR A 39 -40.59 3.58 19.27
C TYR A 39 -40.23 2.23 19.88
N THR A 40 -41.17 1.67 20.65
CA THR A 40 -41.08 0.31 21.17
C THR A 40 -41.85 -0.64 20.25
N PHE A 41 -41.45 -1.91 20.26
CA PHE A 41 -42.11 -2.95 19.49
C PHE A 41 -42.65 -4.05 20.39
N ASP A 42 -43.74 -4.65 19.95
CA ASP A 42 -44.23 -5.91 20.48
C ASP A 42 -43.32 -7.04 20.00
N LYS A 43 -42.49 -7.57 20.91
CA LYS A 43 -41.48 -8.60 20.62
C LYS A 43 -42.11 -9.94 20.20
N GLU A 44 -43.39 -10.15 20.47
CA GLU A 44 -44.11 -11.36 20.02
C GLU A 44 -44.50 -11.27 18.53
N LYS A 45 -44.50 -10.06 17.95
CA LYS A 45 -44.94 -9.82 16.56
C LYS A 45 -43.84 -9.35 15.63
N ILE A 46 -42.79 -8.72 16.16
CA ILE A 46 -41.72 -8.13 15.36
C ILE A 46 -40.36 -8.62 15.87
N ASN A 47 -39.62 -9.30 15.00
CA ASN A 47 -38.20 -9.53 15.20
C ASN A 47 -37.44 -8.23 14.89
N VAL A 48 -36.72 -7.72 15.89
CA VAL A 48 -35.97 -6.46 15.80
C VAL A 48 -34.85 -6.53 14.76
N GLY A 49 -34.20 -7.69 14.61
CA GLY A 49 -33.16 -7.93 13.60
C GLY A 49 -33.71 -7.94 12.17
N TYR A 50 -34.91 -8.49 11.98
CA TYR A 50 -35.63 -8.42 10.71
C TYR A 50 -36.00 -6.97 10.40
N PHE A 51 -36.63 -6.28 11.36
CA PHE A 51 -37.11 -4.92 11.15
C PHE A 51 -35.98 -3.94 10.86
N LYS A 52 -34.84 -4.07 11.55
CA LYS A 52 -33.62 -3.30 11.25
C LYS A 52 -33.17 -3.45 9.79
N ARG A 53 -33.24 -4.66 9.24
CA ARG A 53 -32.88 -4.93 7.83
C ARG A 53 -33.95 -4.41 6.88
N PHE A 54 -35.22 -4.57 7.23
CA PHE A 54 -36.35 -4.01 6.46
C PHE A 54 -36.25 -2.48 6.33
N LEU A 55 -35.95 -1.76 7.41
CA LEU A 55 -35.79 -0.30 7.41
C LEU A 55 -34.64 0.18 6.51
N LYS A 56 -33.69 -0.69 6.18
CA LYS A 56 -32.58 -0.42 5.25
C LYS A 56 -32.86 -0.93 3.83
N SER A 57 -34.00 -1.60 3.61
CA SER A 57 -34.35 -2.11 2.29
C SER A 57 -34.60 -0.96 1.31
N VAL A 58 -34.31 -1.22 0.03
CA VAL A 58 -34.54 -0.27 -1.05
C VAL A 58 -35.99 0.17 -1.11
N GLU A 59 -36.91 -0.76 -0.85
CA GLU A 59 -38.35 -0.51 -0.92
C GLU A 59 -38.82 0.44 0.19
N PHE A 60 -38.37 0.23 1.42
CA PHE A 60 -38.71 1.14 2.52
C PHE A 60 -38.08 2.53 2.32
N ILE A 61 -36.84 2.60 1.83
CA ILE A 61 -36.18 3.87 1.51
C ILE A 61 -36.94 4.60 0.38
N ARG A 62 -37.46 3.87 -0.61
CA ARG A 62 -38.31 4.43 -1.69
C ARG A 62 -39.58 5.06 -1.13
N LEU A 63 -40.32 4.33 -0.28
CA LEU A 63 -41.53 4.83 0.38
C LEU A 63 -41.26 6.07 1.24
N LEU A 64 -40.12 6.09 1.95
CA LEU A 64 -39.70 7.27 2.71
C LEU A 64 -39.44 8.49 1.81
N ASN A 65 -38.76 8.30 0.69
CA ASN A 65 -38.43 9.38 -0.24
C ASN A 65 -39.69 10.00 -0.88
N GLU A 66 -40.74 9.22 -1.13
CA GLU A 66 -42.02 9.72 -1.65
C GLU A 66 -42.73 10.67 -0.67
N GLN A 67 -42.50 10.51 0.63
CA GLN A 67 -43.09 11.37 1.66
C GLN A 67 -42.31 12.68 1.91
N ILE A 68 -41.10 12.81 1.35
CA ILE A 68 -40.26 13.99 1.55
C ILE A 68 -40.60 15.06 0.52
N LYS A 69 -41.13 16.19 0.99
CA LYS A 69 -41.32 17.37 0.14
C LYS A 69 -39.95 18.01 -0.15
N GLY A 70 -39.65 18.27 -1.43
CA GLY A 70 -38.37 18.82 -1.90
C GLY A 70 -38.11 20.26 -1.43
N GLY A 71 -37.65 20.41 -0.19
CA GLY A 71 -37.27 21.68 0.43
C GLY A 71 -35.94 21.61 1.18
N ILE A 72 -35.37 22.78 1.51
CA ILE A 72 -34.03 22.96 2.09
C ILE A 72 -33.88 22.33 3.49
N LYS A 73 -34.99 22.08 4.20
CA LYS A 73 -35.05 21.33 5.47
C LYS A 73 -35.79 20.00 5.26
N THR A 74 -35.06 18.91 5.10
CA THR A 74 -35.62 17.56 5.00
C THR A 74 -35.80 16.96 6.39
N GLU A 75 -36.87 17.37 7.07
CA GLU A 75 -37.31 16.76 8.33
C GLU A 75 -38.61 15.97 8.11
N ILE A 76 -38.60 14.65 8.38
CA ILE A 76 -39.79 13.81 8.29
C ILE A 76 -40.45 13.72 9.66
N LYS A 77 -41.74 14.06 9.72
CA LYS A 77 -42.54 13.98 10.95
C LYS A 77 -43.17 12.59 11.09
N PRO A 78 -43.36 12.07 12.31
CA PRO A 78 -44.02 10.78 12.57
C PRO A 78 -45.35 10.59 11.82
N LYS A 79 -46.15 11.65 11.68
CA LYS A 79 -47.43 11.64 10.93
C LYS A 79 -47.33 11.22 9.46
N HIS A 80 -46.14 11.24 8.88
CA HIS A 80 -45.88 10.81 7.50
C HIS A 80 -45.28 9.40 7.42
N ILE A 81 -44.69 8.90 8.51
CA ILE A 81 -44.08 7.56 8.58
C ILE A 81 -45.10 6.54 9.06
N LEU A 82 -45.90 6.88 10.08
CA LEU A 82 -46.88 5.97 10.69
C LEU A 82 -47.98 5.48 9.73
N PRO A 83 -48.45 6.27 8.73
CA PRO A 83 -49.43 5.79 7.76
C PRO A 83 -48.85 4.95 6.61
N LEU A 84 -47.53 4.71 6.56
CA LEU A 84 -46.94 3.92 5.48
C LEU A 84 -47.41 2.47 5.58
N GLU A 85 -48.01 1.97 4.50
CA GLU A 85 -48.38 0.58 4.38
C GLU A 85 -47.11 -0.26 4.13
N ILE A 86 -46.83 -1.18 5.05
CA ILE A 86 -45.70 -2.11 4.95
C ILE A 86 -46.22 -3.55 4.96
N ASN A 87 -45.60 -4.40 4.17
CA ASN A 87 -45.85 -5.84 4.21
C ASN A 87 -44.98 -6.46 5.30
N LEU A 88 -45.60 -6.84 6.42
CA LEU A 88 -44.94 -7.51 7.52
C LEU A 88 -45.29 -9.01 7.49
N PRO A 89 -44.30 -9.91 7.26
CA PRO A 89 -44.54 -11.35 7.35
C PRO A 89 -44.72 -11.79 8.82
N ASP A 90 -45.18 -13.02 9.04
CA ASP A 90 -45.32 -13.57 10.39
C ASP A 90 -43.96 -13.69 11.11
N ILE A 91 -44.00 -13.81 12.44
CA ILE A 91 -42.79 -13.82 13.28
C ILE A 91 -41.86 -15.01 12.98
N GLN A 92 -42.40 -16.15 12.54
CA GLN A 92 -41.59 -17.32 12.20
C GLN A 92 -40.82 -17.05 10.90
N THR A 93 -41.49 -16.55 9.87
CA THR A 93 -40.88 -16.13 8.60
C THR A 93 -39.83 -15.03 8.83
N GLN A 94 -40.09 -14.07 9.72
CA GLN A 94 -39.10 -13.05 10.08
C GLN A 94 -37.82 -13.66 10.68
N ASN A 95 -37.96 -14.64 11.59
CA ASN A 95 -36.84 -15.33 12.20
C ASN A 95 -36.03 -16.12 11.15
N GLU A 96 -36.70 -16.87 10.27
CA GLU A 96 -36.04 -17.63 9.20
C GLU A 96 -35.25 -16.72 8.23
N ILE A 97 -35.79 -15.54 7.93
CA ILE A 97 -35.10 -14.55 7.10
C ILE A 97 -33.83 -14.06 7.82
N VAL A 98 -33.94 -13.71 9.09
CA VAL A 98 -32.79 -13.23 9.90
C VAL A 98 -31.70 -14.30 9.97
N GLU A 99 -32.06 -15.55 10.25
CA GLU A 99 -31.12 -16.67 10.31
C GLU A 99 -30.38 -16.85 9.00
N LYS A 100 -31.07 -16.78 7.85
CA LYS A 100 -30.43 -16.84 6.53
C LYS A 100 -29.45 -15.69 6.31
N PHE A 101 -29.81 -14.48 6.70
CA PHE A 101 -28.90 -13.33 6.60
C PHE A 101 -27.69 -13.49 7.51
N GLU A 102 -27.88 -13.94 8.74
CA GLU A 102 -26.79 -14.17 9.69
C GLU A 102 -25.82 -15.25 9.18
N ASN A 103 -26.34 -16.35 8.61
CA ASN A 103 -25.49 -17.37 7.99
C ASN A 103 -24.67 -16.81 6.82
N VAL A 104 -25.28 -16.01 5.95
CA VAL A 104 -24.57 -15.36 4.84
C VAL A 104 -23.55 -14.33 5.33
N GLU A 105 -23.87 -13.56 6.37
CA GLU A 105 -22.94 -12.62 6.99
C GLU A 105 -21.73 -13.36 7.58
N ILE A 106 -21.93 -14.50 8.24
CA ILE A 106 -20.85 -15.37 8.73
C ILE A 106 -19.98 -15.88 7.57
N ASP A 107 -20.58 -16.34 6.47
CA ASP A 107 -19.84 -16.80 5.30
C ASP A 107 -19.00 -15.67 4.67
N ILE A 108 -19.55 -14.46 4.60
CA ILE A 108 -18.84 -13.26 4.14
C ILE A 108 -17.64 -12.95 5.05
N ASP A 109 -17.83 -12.99 6.36
CA ASP A 109 -16.77 -12.73 7.33
C ASP A 109 -15.66 -13.79 7.24
N ASN A 110 -16.02 -15.07 7.10
CA ASN A 110 -15.07 -16.15 6.88
C ASN A 110 -14.26 -15.96 5.59
N LEU A 111 -14.94 -15.58 4.50
CA LEU A 111 -14.27 -15.33 3.22
C LEU A 111 -13.32 -14.13 3.30
N ASN A 112 -13.72 -13.05 3.96
CA ASN A 112 -12.86 -11.89 4.16
C ASN A 112 -11.60 -12.24 4.97
N ASN A 113 -11.77 -13.00 6.06
CA ASN A 113 -10.64 -13.49 6.87
C ASN A 113 -9.70 -14.38 6.05
N GLU A 114 -10.23 -15.25 5.19
CA GLU A 114 -9.42 -16.08 4.31
C GLU A 114 -8.65 -15.24 3.29
N VAL A 115 -9.28 -14.24 2.68
CA VAL A 115 -8.61 -13.31 1.75
C VAL A 115 -7.45 -12.59 2.43
N ASP A 116 -7.65 -12.08 3.65
CA ASP A 116 -6.60 -11.40 4.41
C ASP A 116 -5.44 -12.35 4.75
N ASN A 117 -5.75 -13.58 5.17
CA ASN A 117 -4.75 -14.61 5.42
C ASN A 117 -3.93 -14.94 4.16
N GLN A 118 -4.58 -15.11 3.01
CA GLN A 118 -3.90 -15.40 1.74
C GLN A 118 -2.99 -14.25 1.30
N GLN A 119 -3.39 -13.00 1.52
CA GLN A 119 -2.53 -11.84 1.25
C GLN A 119 -1.25 -11.86 2.11
N ILE A 120 -1.36 -12.26 3.38
CA ILE A 120 -0.20 -12.41 4.28
C ILE A 120 0.69 -13.56 3.81
N LEU A 121 0.11 -14.71 3.47
CA LEU A 121 0.86 -15.88 2.99
C LEU A 121 1.60 -15.58 1.68
N LEU A 122 0.98 -14.86 0.75
CA LEU A 122 1.62 -14.45 -0.51
C LEU A 122 2.84 -13.56 -0.26
N LYS A 123 2.76 -12.62 0.69
CA LYS A 123 3.91 -11.79 1.10
C LYS A 123 5.05 -12.65 1.65
N LYS A 124 4.74 -13.60 2.54
CA LYS A 124 5.73 -14.53 3.10
C LYS A 124 6.36 -15.42 2.03
N LEU A 125 5.55 -15.96 1.10
CA LEU A 125 6.03 -16.78 0.00
C LEU A 125 7.02 -16.02 -0.89
N ARG A 126 6.71 -14.77 -1.25
CA ARG A 126 7.64 -13.92 -2.02
C ARG A 126 8.97 -13.72 -1.29
N GLN A 127 8.92 -13.45 0.01
CA GLN A 127 10.13 -13.31 0.83
C GLN A 127 10.95 -14.62 0.88
N LEU A 128 10.27 -15.76 1.03
CA LEU A 128 10.94 -17.07 1.03
C LEU A 128 11.60 -17.38 -0.32
N ILE A 129 10.90 -17.14 -1.44
CA ILE A 129 11.48 -17.34 -2.78
C ILE A 129 12.70 -16.44 -2.98
N LEU A 130 12.64 -15.18 -2.54
CA LEU A 130 13.79 -14.27 -2.60
C LEU A 130 14.94 -14.77 -1.73
N GLN A 131 14.64 -15.26 -0.52
CA GLN A 131 15.65 -15.85 0.38
C GLN A 131 16.33 -17.06 -0.27
N GLU A 132 15.56 -17.99 -0.84
CA GLU A 132 16.10 -19.15 -1.55
C GLU A 132 16.91 -18.75 -2.80
N ALA A 133 16.53 -17.66 -3.47
CA ALA A 133 17.28 -17.12 -4.59
C ALA A 133 18.66 -16.61 -4.15
N ILE A 134 18.74 -15.83 -3.07
CA ILE A 134 20.00 -15.25 -2.57
C ILE A 134 20.89 -16.28 -1.87
N GLU A 135 20.34 -17.38 -1.37
CA GLU A 135 21.12 -18.54 -0.89
C GLU A 135 21.57 -19.45 -2.04
N GLY A 136 21.12 -19.18 -3.27
CA GLY A 136 21.45 -19.96 -4.46
C GLY A 136 20.70 -21.28 -4.56
N LYS A 137 19.74 -21.58 -3.68
CA LYS A 137 18.97 -22.84 -3.67
C LYS A 137 18.17 -23.05 -4.96
N LEU A 138 17.60 -21.98 -5.52
CA LEU A 138 16.82 -22.03 -6.76
C LEU A 138 17.62 -22.44 -8.00
N THR A 139 18.95 -22.33 -7.96
CA THR A 139 19.84 -22.63 -9.09
C THR A 139 20.67 -23.90 -8.89
N THR A 140 20.38 -24.70 -7.87
CA THR A 140 21.12 -25.94 -7.54
C THR A 140 21.16 -26.93 -8.69
N SER A 141 20.01 -27.38 -9.18
CA SER A 141 19.95 -28.35 -10.29
C SER A 141 20.56 -27.81 -11.59
N TRP A 142 20.45 -26.50 -11.83
CA TRP A 142 21.08 -25.88 -12.99
C TRP A 142 22.60 -25.89 -12.88
N ARG A 143 23.17 -25.60 -11.69
CA ARG A 143 24.62 -25.66 -11.46
C ARG A 143 25.19 -27.07 -11.56
N GLU A 144 24.45 -28.08 -11.10
CA GLU A 144 24.84 -29.49 -11.24
C GLU A 144 25.00 -29.90 -12.71
N GLN A 145 24.15 -29.36 -13.59
CA GLN A 145 24.21 -29.61 -15.03
C GLN A 145 25.23 -28.71 -15.77
N ASN A 146 25.66 -27.61 -15.15
CA ASN A 146 26.53 -26.59 -15.75
C ASN A 146 27.77 -26.35 -14.87
N SER A 147 28.65 -27.35 -14.79
CA SER A 147 29.85 -27.32 -13.95
C SER A 147 30.99 -26.43 -14.46
N ASN A 148 30.92 -25.95 -15.70
CA ASN A 148 31.95 -25.10 -16.32
C ASN A 148 31.65 -23.58 -16.19
N VAL A 149 30.83 -23.19 -15.21
CA VAL A 149 30.44 -21.80 -14.98
C VAL A 149 31.57 -21.06 -14.28
N GLU A 150 31.87 -19.85 -14.79
CA GLU A 150 32.88 -18.96 -14.23
C GLU A 150 32.57 -18.65 -12.75
N SER A 151 33.55 -18.86 -11.86
CA SER A 151 33.40 -18.54 -10.44
C SER A 151 33.28 -17.03 -10.23
N ALA A 152 32.47 -16.62 -9.24
CA ALA A 152 32.31 -15.22 -8.85
C ALA A 152 33.65 -14.53 -8.52
N SER A 153 34.67 -15.28 -8.10
CA SER A 153 36.01 -14.75 -7.84
C SER A 153 36.64 -14.09 -9.08
N ILE A 154 36.43 -14.65 -10.27
CA ILE A 154 36.97 -14.11 -11.52
C ILE A 154 36.25 -12.81 -11.89
N LEU A 155 34.92 -12.74 -11.68
CA LEU A 155 34.15 -11.51 -11.88
C LEU A 155 34.62 -10.39 -10.93
N ILE A 156 34.84 -10.72 -9.65
CA ILE A 156 35.34 -9.77 -8.65
C ILE A 156 36.74 -9.27 -9.04
N GLU A 157 37.61 -10.13 -9.56
CA GLU A 157 38.93 -9.73 -10.05
C GLU A 157 38.84 -8.76 -11.24
N LYS A 158 37.99 -9.05 -12.22
CA LYS A 158 37.71 -8.14 -13.36
C LYS A 158 37.23 -6.77 -12.87
N ILE A 159 36.31 -6.75 -11.91
CA ILE A 159 35.81 -5.53 -11.27
C ILE A 159 36.93 -4.74 -10.57
N LYS A 160 37.84 -5.42 -9.86
CA LYS A 160 39.00 -4.77 -9.22
C LYS A 160 39.91 -4.11 -10.25
N VAL A 161 40.24 -4.82 -11.33
CA VAL A 161 41.07 -4.29 -12.43
C VAL A 161 40.40 -3.08 -13.09
N GLU A 162 39.10 -3.16 -13.36
CA GLU A 162 38.32 -2.02 -13.91
C GLU A 162 38.40 -0.80 -12.99
N LYS A 163 38.20 -0.98 -11.68
CA LYS A 163 38.30 0.11 -10.71
C LYS A 163 39.69 0.72 -10.61
N GLU A 164 40.74 -0.10 -10.63
CA GLU A 164 42.10 0.40 -10.63
C GLU A 164 42.39 1.25 -11.86
N GLN A 165 41.88 0.86 -13.02
CA GLN A 165 42.00 1.66 -14.23
C GLN A 165 41.21 2.98 -14.12
N LEU A 166 39.99 2.96 -13.60
CA LEU A 166 39.18 4.17 -13.38
C LEU A 166 39.84 5.14 -12.38
N LEU A 167 40.56 4.63 -11.38
CA LEU A 167 41.36 5.43 -10.45
C LEU A 167 42.56 6.08 -11.14
N LYS A 168 43.28 5.32 -11.99
CA LYS A 168 44.40 5.84 -12.81
C LYS A 168 43.91 6.94 -13.77
N ASP A 169 42.76 6.74 -14.39
CA ASP A 169 42.10 7.69 -15.29
C ASP A 169 41.49 8.91 -14.54
N LYS A 170 41.54 8.95 -13.19
CA LYS A 170 40.91 9.97 -12.32
C LYS A 170 39.40 10.12 -12.52
N LYS A 171 38.72 9.08 -13.02
CA LYS A 171 37.26 9.07 -13.21
C LYS A 171 36.50 8.80 -11.92
N ILE A 172 37.14 8.13 -10.95
CA ILE A 172 36.59 7.86 -9.62
C ILE A 172 37.57 8.31 -8.53
N LYS A 173 37.03 8.65 -7.35
CA LYS A 173 37.84 9.03 -6.18
C LYS A 173 38.28 7.80 -5.41
N LYS A 174 39.48 7.85 -4.81
CA LYS A 174 39.99 6.79 -3.94
C LYS A 174 39.05 6.61 -2.75
N GLN A 175 38.45 5.43 -2.64
CA GLN A 175 37.60 5.07 -1.51
C GLN A 175 38.47 4.70 -0.30
N LYS A 176 37.92 4.85 0.91
CA LYS A 176 38.56 4.34 2.12
C LYS A 176 38.62 2.81 2.02
N PRO A 177 39.74 2.17 2.40
CA PRO A 177 39.80 0.71 2.45
C PRO A 177 38.70 0.21 3.38
N ILE A 178 37.84 -0.64 2.84
CA ILE A 178 36.80 -1.32 3.61
C ILE A 178 37.46 -2.56 4.22
N SER A 179 37.13 -2.90 5.48
CA SER A 179 37.69 -4.08 6.15
C SER A 179 37.44 -5.37 5.34
N ALA A 180 38.19 -6.44 5.60
CA ALA A 180 37.83 -7.76 5.08
C ALA A 180 36.46 -8.20 5.65
N ILE A 181 35.83 -9.19 5.01
CA ILE A 181 34.63 -9.85 5.54
C ILE A 181 35.14 -10.92 6.53
N ASN A 182 34.67 -10.88 7.77
CA ASN A 182 35.01 -11.93 8.74
C ASN A 182 34.07 -13.13 8.55
N GLU A 183 34.53 -14.35 8.83
CA GLU A 183 33.69 -15.55 8.73
C GLU A 183 32.44 -15.47 9.62
N ASP A 184 32.56 -14.82 10.79
CA ASP A 184 31.45 -14.57 11.72
C ASP A 184 30.43 -13.54 11.21
N GLU A 185 30.75 -12.79 10.15
CA GLU A 185 29.84 -11.80 9.53
C GLU A 185 28.96 -12.42 8.43
N VAL A 186 29.18 -13.68 8.07
CA VAL A 186 28.44 -14.35 7.00
C VAL A 186 27.08 -14.84 7.52
N PRO A 187 25.95 -14.33 7.00
CA PRO A 187 24.63 -14.63 7.55
C PRO A 187 24.11 -16.04 7.20
N PHE A 188 24.59 -16.62 6.09
CA PHE A 188 24.15 -17.92 5.59
C PHE A 188 25.15 -18.52 4.60
N ASN A 189 25.00 -19.83 4.36
CA ASN A 189 25.81 -20.56 3.39
C ASN A 189 25.42 -20.21 1.94
N ILE A 190 26.43 -20.08 1.09
CA ILE A 190 26.28 -19.84 -0.35
C ILE A 190 26.96 -20.98 -1.14
N PRO A 191 26.65 -21.16 -2.43
CA PRO A 191 27.33 -22.15 -3.27
C PRO A 191 28.83 -21.86 -3.39
N ASP A 192 29.65 -22.90 -3.57
CA ASP A 192 31.13 -22.78 -3.66
C ASP A 192 31.61 -21.89 -4.83
N SER A 193 30.80 -21.74 -5.87
CA SER A 193 31.09 -20.86 -7.01
C SER A 193 30.77 -19.39 -6.74
N TRP A 194 30.15 -19.08 -5.60
CA TRP A 194 29.79 -17.72 -5.19
C TRP A 194 30.80 -17.19 -4.17
N GLN A 195 30.85 -15.86 -4.04
CA GLN A 195 31.76 -15.22 -3.12
C GLN A 195 31.10 -14.00 -2.49
N TRP A 196 31.23 -13.89 -1.16
CA TRP A 196 30.86 -12.68 -0.44
C TRP A 196 31.79 -11.52 -0.81
N CYS A 197 31.20 -10.37 -1.11
CA CYS A 197 31.91 -9.12 -1.37
C CYS A 197 31.15 -7.95 -0.73
N LYS A 198 31.80 -6.81 -0.55
CA LYS A 198 31.12 -5.63 -0.02
C LYS A 198 30.47 -4.88 -1.16
N LEU A 199 29.30 -4.29 -0.94
CA LEU A 199 28.60 -3.51 -1.96
C LEU A 199 29.50 -2.41 -2.56
N GLY A 200 30.32 -1.79 -1.71
CA GLY A 200 31.33 -0.81 -2.12
C GLY A 200 32.32 -1.32 -3.17
N ASP A 201 32.59 -2.63 -3.22
CA ASP A 201 33.52 -3.26 -4.16
C ASP A 201 32.92 -3.35 -5.57
N VAL A 202 31.59 -3.50 -5.67
CA VAL A 202 30.88 -3.78 -6.95
C VAL A 202 30.19 -2.56 -7.56
N ILE A 203 30.07 -1.45 -6.83
CA ILE A 203 29.50 -0.19 -7.36
C ILE A 203 30.58 0.73 -7.95
N TYR A 204 30.19 1.55 -8.94
CA TYR A 204 31.09 2.47 -9.65
C TYR A 204 31.68 3.52 -8.71
N GLU A 205 30.85 4.12 -7.88
CA GLU A 205 31.24 5.11 -6.88
C GLU A 205 30.34 5.04 -5.63
N ASN A 206 30.71 5.76 -4.57
CA ASN A 206 29.87 5.82 -3.37
C ASN A 206 28.49 6.41 -3.69
N PRO A 207 27.42 5.92 -3.04
CA PRO A 207 26.09 6.47 -3.23
C PRO A 207 26.08 7.99 -3.01
N LYS A 208 25.45 8.72 -3.94
CA LYS A 208 25.34 10.18 -3.86
C LYS A 208 23.91 10.59 -3.57
N ASN A 209 23.75 11.59 -2.70
CA ASN A 209 22.45 12.21 -2.44
C ASN A 209 22.08 13.13 -3.59
N GLY A 210 20.77 13.23 -3.85
CA GLY A 210 20.23 14.13 -4.85
C GLY A 210 20.19 15.59 -4.38
N TYR A 211 19.43 16.39 -5.12
CA TYR A 211 19.26 17.82 -4.90
C TYR A 211 17.77 18.18 -4.80
N SER A 212 17.39 18.88 -3.74
CA SER A 212 15.99 19.22 -3.43
C SER A 212 15.78 20.74 -3.30
N PRO A 213 15.74 21.46 -4.42
CA PRO A 213 15.35 22.86 -4.42
C PRO A 213 13.83 23.01 -4.30
N LYS A 214 13.35 24.24 -4.17
CA LYS A 214 11.90 24.52 -4.11
C LYS A 214 11.24 24.14 -5.43
N ALA A 215 10.22 23.28 -5.33
CA ALA A 215 9.40 22.91 -6.48
C ALA A 215 8.53 24.09 -6.95
N VAL A 216 8.24 24.09 -8.24
CA VAL A 216 7.33 25.06 -8.89
C VAL A 216 6.20 24.32 -9.60
N ASP A 217 5.06 25.00 -9.76
CA ASP A 217 3.84 24.44 -10.35
C ASP A 217 3.70 24.70 -11.87
N PHE A 218 4.76 25.20 -12.51
CA PHE A 218 4.83 25.43 -13.95
C PHE A 218 5.97 24.59 -14.58
N GLU A 219 5.85 24.32 -15.87
CA GLU A 219 6.82 23.51 -16.61
C GLU A 219 8.18 24.21 -16.74
N THR A 220 9.25 23.47 -16.47
CA THR A 220 10.64 23.92 -16.54
C THR A 220 11.51 22.86 -17.22
N GLU A 221 12.71 23.26 -17.65
CA GLU A 221 13.69 22.33 -18.27
C GLU A 221 14.14 21.22 -17.32
N THR A 222 14.13 21.45 -16.01
CA THR A 222 14.60 20.48 -15.01
C THR A 222 13.44 19.81 -14.28
N LYS A 223 13.37 18.47 -14.34
CA LYS A 223 12.42 17.65 -13.59
C LYS A 223 13.14 16.91 -12.45
N THR A 224 12.62 16.98 -11.24
CA THR A 224 13.09 16.18 -10.09
C THR A 224 12.07 15.13 -9.69
N LEU A 225 12.52 13.91 -9.41
CA LEU A 225 11.63 12.82 -8.99
C LEU A 225 10.99 13.10 -7.63
N LYS A 226 9.77 12.57 -7.44
CA LYS A 226 9.16 12.40 -6.12
C LYS A 226 9.62 11.07 -5.51
N LEU A 227 9.51 10.94 -4.19
CA LEU A 227 9.77 9.64 -3.52
C LEU A 227 8.90 8.51 -4.10
N GLY A 228 7.63 8.82 -4.42
CA GLY A 228 6.71 7.87 -5.04
C GLY A 228 7.09 7.39 -6.44
N ALA A 229 8.10 7.99 -7.07
CA ALA A 229 8.62 7.52 -8.37
C ALA A 229 9.34 6.18 -8.28
N ILE A 230 9.74 5.76 -7.07
CA ILE A 230 10.46 4.52 -6.83
C ILE A 230 9.65 3.70 -5.85
N THR A 231 9.25 2.51 -6.26
CA THR A 231 8.66 1.49 -5.38
C THR A 231 9.40 0.17 -5.61
N TYR A 232 9.03 -0.90 -4.91
CA TYR A 232 9.73 -2.20 -4.88
C TYR A 232 10.15 -2.72 -6.28
N GLY A 233 11.35 -2.36 -6.74
CA GLY A 233 11.86 -2.67 -8.09
C GLY A 233 11.27 -1.88 -9.26
N TYR A 234 10.26 -1.03 -9.03
CA TYR A 234 9.51 -0.33 -10.09
C TYR A 234 9.81 1.18 -10.12
N PHE A 235 9.87 1.73 -11.33
CA PHE A 235 10.05 3.15 -11.60
C PHE A 235 8.83 3.74 -12.31
N ASP A 236 8.25 4.79 -11.73
CA ASP A 236 7.13 5.55 -12.28
C ASP A 236 7.60 6.92 -12.78
N ASN A 237 7.59 7.11 -14.10
CA ASN A 237 8.02 8.35 -14.75
C ASN A 237 6.99 9.50 -14.65
N THR A 238 5.80 9.25 -14.08
CA THR A 238 4.77 10.28 -13.87
C THR A 238 4.97 11.02 -12.53
N GLN A 239 5.77 10.46 -11.63
CA GLN A 239 5.95 10.98 -10.27
C GLN A 239 7.14 11.95 -10.20
N PHE A 240 6.95 13.17 -10.70
CA PHE A 240 7.98 14.21 -10.66
C PHE A 240 7.41 15.59 -10.28
N LYS A 241 8.33 16.54 -10.08
CA LYS A 241 8.07 17.97 -9.86
C LYS A 241 9.02 18.79 -10.74
N TYR A 242 8.62 20.01 -11.07
CA TYR A 242 9.47 20.97 -11.77
C TYR A 242 10.26 21.82 -10.78
N ILE A 243 11.45 22.26 -11.18
CA ILE A 243 12.30 23.16 -10.41
C ILE A 243 12.82 24.30 -11.30
N ASN A 244 12.79 25.53 -10.80
CA ASN A 244 13.22 26.71 -11.56
C ASN A 244 14.74 26.98 -11.39
N GLU A 245 15.53 25.92 -11.30
CA GLU A 245 16.98 26.00 -11.22
C GLU A 245 17.61 25.26 -12.40
N LYS A 246 18.61 25.90 -13.00
CA LYS A 246 19.35 25.32 -14.12
C LYS A 246 20.48 24.45 -13.58
N ILE A 247 20.36 23.15 -13.81
CA ILE A 247 21.38 22.17 -13.45
C ILE A 247 22.30 21.98 -14.66
N ASP A 248 23.62 22.01 -14.43
CA ASP A 248 24.61 21.69 -15.46
C ASP A 248 24.31 20.30 -16.06
N THR A 249 24.32 20.18 -17.39
CA THR A 249 24.09 18.93 -18.11
C THR A 249 25.14 17.87 -17.79
N ASN A 250 26.34 18.29 -17.36
CA ASN A 250 27.41 17.38 -16.92
C ASN A 250 27.30 16.97 -15.44
N SER A 251 26.28 17.43 -14.72
CA SER A 251 26.08 17.10 -13.31
C SER A 251 25.81 15.61 -13.10
N SER A 252 26.36 15.04 -12.02
CA SER A 252 26.03 13.67 -11.60
C SER A 252 24.61 13.49 -11.05
N LEU A 253 23.86 14.59 -10.91
CA LEU A 253 22.46 14.57 -10.49
C LEU A 253 21.52 13.99 -11.56
N TRP A 254 21.93 14.02 -12.83
CA TRP A 254 21.14 13.43 -13.90
C TRP A 254 21.14 11.91 -13.82
N LEU A 255 19.96 11.33 -14.02
CA LEU A 255 19.74 9.89 -14.03
C LEU A 255 20.01 9.30 -15.41
N LYS A 256 20.64 8.13 -15.43
CA LYS A 256 20.86 7.34 -16.64
C LYS A 256 20.22 5.97 -16.47
N LYS A 257 19.76 5.42 -17.59
CA LYS A 257 19.14 4.09 -17.63
C LYS A 257 20.04 3.07 -16.95
N GLY A 258 19.48 2.34 -15.99
CA GLY A 258 20.19 1.36 -15.18
C GLY A 258 20.77 1.88 -13.86
N ASP A 259 20.70 3.20 -13.59
CA ASP A 259 21.02 3.73 -12.26
C ASP A 259 20.05 3.13 -11.22
N ILE A 260 20.59 2.67 -10.09
CA ILE A 260 19.81 2.15 -8.97
C ILE A 260 19.54 3.32 -8.00
N LEU A 261 18.28 3.50 -7.64
CA LEU A 261 17.83 4.55 -6.74
C LEU A 261 17.40 3.93 -5.42
N ILE A 262 17.81 4.53 -4.30
CA ILE A 262 17.53 4.05 -2.95
C ILE A 262 16.92 5.18 -2.12
N GLN A 263 15.74 4.97 -1.55
CA GLN A 263 15.13 5.95 -0.64
C GLN A 263 15.86 5.94 0.71
N ARG A 264 16.53 7.04 1.08
CA ARG A 264 17.27 7.11 2.36
C ARG A 264 16.41 7.50 3.54
N SER A 265 15.31 8.22 3.29
CA SER A 265 14.49 8.81 4.35
C SER A 265 13.03 8.86 3.91
N ASN A 266 12.19 8.14 4.65
CA ASN A 266 10.75 8.00 4.49
C ASN A 266 10.18 7.38 5.79
N SER A 267 8.94 6.90 5.79
CA SER A 267 8.41 6.00 6.83
C SER A 267 9.16 4.68 6.86
N LEU A 268 9.10 3.96 8.00
CA LEU A 268 9.82 2.70 8.23
C LEU A 268 9.57 1.66 7.12
N ASP A 269 8.36 1.62 6.58
CA ASP A 269 7.98 0.67 5.53
C ASP A 269 8.59 1.01 4.16
N TYR A 270 9.08 2.24 3.96
CA TYR A 270 9.57 2.74 2.66
C TYR A 270 11.05 3.14 2.67
N VAL A 271 11.66 3.34 3.84
CA VAL A 271 13.10 3.57 3.96
C VAL A 271 13.84 2.34 3.43
N GLY A 272 14.85 2.56 2.59
CA GLY A 272 15.63 1.50 1.96
C GLY A 272 15.00 0.93 0.69
N MET A 273 13.81 1.38 0.29
CA MET A 273 13.19 0.97 -0.97
C MET A 273 14.12 1.31 -2.14
N CYS A 274 14.28 0.34 -3.03
CA CYS A 274 15.12 0.47 -4.21
C CYS A 274 14.32 0.27 -5.50
N GLY A 275 14.79 0.91 -6.57
CA GLY A 275 14.27 0.69 -7.92
C GLY A 275 15.30 1.06 -8.97
N ILE A 276 15.14 0.53 -10.17
CA ILE A 276 16.03 0.76 -11.30
C ILE A 276 15.42 1.84 -12.18
N TYR A 277 16.20 2.89 -12.46
CA TYR A 277 15.77 3.91 -13.40
C TYR A 277 15.75 3.34 -14.83
N ASN A 278 14.56 3.32 -15.43
CA ASN A 278 14.33 2.81 -16.79
C ASN A 278 13.83 3.90 -17.77
N GLY A 279 13.95 5.18 -17.38
CA GLY A 279 13.52 6.33 -18.19
C GLY A 279 14.56 6.77 -19.23
N ILE A 280 14.34 7.94 -19.81
CA ILE A 280 15.22 8.55 -20.82
C ILE A 280 16.43 9.20 -20.13
N ASP A 281 17.64 8.89 -20.60
CA ASP A 281 18.87 9.46 -20.05
C ASP A 281 18.82 10.99 -19.93
N ASN A 282 19.17 11.48 -18.75
CA ASN A 282 19.20 12.89 -18.37
C ASN A 282 17.84 13.60 -18.46
N GLU A 283 16.72 12.87 -18.36
CA GLU A 283 15.39 13.50 -18.26
C GLU A 283 15.08 13.99 -16.84
N PHE A 284 15.51 13.22 -15.82
CA PHE A 284 15.22 13.52 -14.43
C PHE A 284 16.49 13.66 -13.60
N ILE A 285 16.43 14.56 -12.62
CA ILE A 285 17.27 14.52 -11.43
C ILE A 285 16.49 13.87 -10.27
N TYR A 286 17.17 13.61 -9.17
CA TYR A 286 16.59 13.00 -7.98
C TYR A 286 16.76 13.93 -6.76
N PRO A 287 15.83 13.88 -5.79
CA PRO A 287 15.86 14.69 -4.58
C PRO A 287 16.91 14.18 -3.60
N ASP A 288 17.29 15.03 -2.65
CA ASP A 288 18.24 14.70 -1.59
C ASP A 288 17.85 13.43 -0.83
N LEU A 289 16.56 13.16 -0.63
CA LEU A 289 16.02 11.98 0.07
C LEU A 289 16.22 10.65 -0.69
N ILE A 290 16.73 10.71 -1.93
CA ILE A 290 17.10 9.55 -2.74
C ILE A 290 18.62 9.53 -2.91
N MET A 291 19.20 8.34 -2.76
CA MET A 291 20.58 8.05 -3.11
C MET A 291 20.63 7.37 -4.48
N LYS A 292 21.60 7.76 -5.30
CA LYS A 292 21.90 7.10 -6.57
C LYS A 292 23.12 6.19 -6.44
N VAL A 293 22.99 4.98 -6.96
CA VAL A 293 24.05 3.99 -7.10
C VAL A 293 24.22 3.64 -8.56
N THR A 294 25.41 3.89 -9.09
CA THR A 294 25.77 3.54 -10.47
C THR A 294 26.59 2.26 -10.44
N GLN A 295 26.26 1.34 -11.34
CA GLN A 295 26.93 0.04 -11.48
C GLN A 295 28.19 0.13 -12.35
N LEU A 296 29.06 -0.88 -12.26
CA LEU A 296 30.20 -1.07 -13.16
C LEU A 296 29.80 -1.77 -14.46
N SER A 297 30.67 -1.71 -15.48
CA SER A 297 30.35 -2.26 -16.82
C SER A 297 30.11 -3.78 -16.83
N HIS A 298 30.72 -4.50 -15.87
CA HIS A 298 30.53 -5.95 -15.71
C HIS A 298 29.22 -6.34 -15.02
N ILE A 299 28.44 -5.39 -14.51
CA ILE A 299 27.18 -5.62 -13.81
C ILE A 299 26.03 -5.14 -14.70
N LYS A 300 25.10 -6.05 -15.01
CA LYS A 300 23.94 -5.75 -15.86
C LYS A 300 22.70 -5.48 -14.99
N PRO A 301 22.03 -4.32 -15.14
CA PRO A 301 20.78 -4.03 -14.47
C PRO A 301 19.67 -4.58 -15.37
N ASN A 302 19.40 -5.87 -15.28
CA ASN A 302 18.16 -6.35 -15.88
C ASN A 302 17.03 -6.00 -14.93
N SER A 303 15.95 -5.42 -15.46
CA SER A 303 14.70 -5.29 -14.72
C SER A 303 14.18 -6.68 -14.36
N PHE A 304 13.89 -6.91 -13.08
CA PHE A 304 13.08 -8.03 -12.64
C PHE A 304 11.64 -7.91 -13.16
#